data_AF-A0A482T8J8-F1
#
_entry.id   AF-A0A482T8J8-F1
#
_cell.length_a   1.000
_cell.length_b   1.000
_cell.length_c   1.000
_cell.angle_alpha   90.00
_cell.angle_beta   90.00
_cell.angle_gamma   90.00
#
_symmetry.space_group_name_H-M   'P 1'
#
loop_
_entity.id
_entity.type
_entity.pdbx_description
1 polymer ?
#
loop_
_entity_poly.entity_id
_entity_poly.type
_entity_poly.pdbx_seq_one_letter_code
_entity_poly.pdbx_strand_id
1 'polypeptide(L)' 'MAKDTEACGRCSMTVVVDAVDETADEQPHDPFGDDRIEVDQRDIERISPEAWMGRLSTRVNEAVSRYVWGR' A
#
# COMPACT_ATOMS: atom_id res chain seq x y z
N MET A 1 8.99 -22.60 -19.05
CA MET A 1 8.09 -21.48 -19.39
C MET A 1 8.85 -20.20 -19.12
N ALA A 2 8.94 -19.32 -20.11
CA ALA A 2 9.51 -17.98 -19.90
C ALA A 2 8.57 -17.22 -18.96
N LYS A 3 9.11 -16.31 -18.13
CA LYS A 3 8.28 -15.45 -17.27
C LYS A 3 7.74 -14.33 -18.17
N ASP A 4 6.44 -14.25 -18.36
CA ASP A 4 5.82 -13.23 -19.20
C ASP A 4 5.79 -11.89 -18.47
N THR A 5 6.87 -11.13 -18.66
CA THR A 5 7.13 -9.85 -18.01
C THR A 5 7.60 -8.85 -19.06
N GLU A 6 6.98 -7.67 -19.07
CA GLU A 6 7.39 -6.56 -19.93
C GLU A 6 8.13 -5.49 -19.12
N ALA A 7 9.11 -4.85 -19.75
CA ALA A 7 9.94 -3.81 -19.14
C ALA A 7 9.85 -2.52 -19.95
N CYS A 8 9.53 -1.40 -19.31
CA CYS A 8 9.57 -0.08 -19.91
C CYS A 8 10.95 0.56 -19.70
N GLY A 9 11.77 0.60 -20.75
CA GLY A 9 13.12 1.18 -20.69
C GLY A 9 13.17 2.68 -20.38
N ARG A 10 12.04 3.40 -20.44
CA ARG A 10 11.98 4.84 -20.15
C ARG A 10 11.87 5.16 -18.67
N CYS A 11 11.04 4.43 -17.93
CA CYS A 11 10.83 4.62 -16.49
C CYS A 11 11.47 3.53 -15.64
N SER A 12 12.13 2.54 -16.27
CA SER A 12 12.73 1.38 -15.59
C SER A 12 11.71 0.57 -14.78
N MET A 13 10.44 0.59 -15.21
CA MET A 13 9.37 -0.20 -14.59
C MET A 13 9.24 -1.55 -15.29
N THR A 14 8.88 -2.60 -14.54
CA THR A 14 8.55 -3.93 -15.06
C THR A 14 7.15 -4.33 -14.62
N VAL A 15 6.43 -5.08 -15.46
CA VAL A 15 5.05 -5.53 -15.22
C VAL A 15 4.88 -6.98 -15.66
N VAL A 16 4.08 -7.76 -14.92
CA VAL A 16 3.71 -9.14 -15.27
C VAL A 16 2.44 -9.08 -16.13
N VAL A 17 2.54 -9.45 -17.40
CA VAL A 17 1.42 -9.29 -18.36
C VAL A 17 0.41 -10.42 -18.22
N ASP A 18 0.88 -11.63 -17.89
CA ASP A 18 0.04 -12.81 -17.63
C ASP A 18 -0.95 -12.64 -16.47
N ALA A 19 -0.74 -11.64 -15.61
CA ALA A 19 -1.65 -11.33 -14.51
C ALA A 19 -2.92 -10.57 -14.96
N VAL A 20 -3.01 -10.15 -16.23
CA VAL A 20 -4.14 -9.40 -16.79
C VAL A 20 -4.78 -10.24 -17.89
N ASP A 21 -5.88 -10.93 -17.59
CA ASP A 21 -6.61 -11.70 -18.59
C ASP A 21 -7.44 -10.77 -19.48
N GLU A 22 -7.14 -10.75 -20.78
CA GLU A 22 -7.80 -9.93 -21.81
C GLU A 22 -8.71 -10.76 -22.74
N THR A 23 -8.94 -12.03 -22.44
CA THR A 23 -9.76 -12.90 -23.29
C THR A 23 -11.23 -12.91 -22.84
N ALA A 24 -12.13 -12.46 -23.70
CA ALA A 24 -13.57 -12.31 -23.41
C ALA A 24 -14.33 -13.63 -23.18
N ASP A 25 -13.67 -14.78 -23.35
CA ASP A 25 -14.26 -16.13 -23.34
C ASP A 25 -13.73 -17.02 -22.20
N GLU A 26 -12.74 -16.58 -21.42
CA GLU A 26 -12.19 -17.33 -20.29
C GLU A 26 -12.63 -16.69 -18.95
N GLN A 27 -12.82 -17.52 -17.91
CA GLN A 27 -13.24 -17.00 -16.60
C GLN A 27 -12.14 -16.08 -16.05
N PRO A 28 -12.49 -14.92 -15.47
CA PRO A 28 -11.49 -13.99 -14.94
C PRO A 28 -10.53 -14.73 -14.00
N HIS A 29 -9.29 -14.91 -14.42
CA HIS A 29 -8.25 -15.46 -13.56
C HIS A 29 -7.92 -14.39 -12.53
N ASP A 30 -8.26 -14.62 -11.26
CA ASP A 30 -7.79 -13.76 -10.18
C ASP A 30 -6.32 -14.09 -9.90
N PRO A 31 -5.35 -13.22 -10.25
CA PRO A 31 -3.94 -13.49 -10.03
C PRO A 31 -3.57 -13.55 -8.55
N PHE A 32 -4.46 -13.12 -7.66
CA PHE A 32 -4.31 -13.20 -6.21
C PHE A 32 -5.05 -14.41 -5.60
N GLY A 33 -5.87 -15.11 -6.40
CA GLY A 33 -6.67 -16.24 -5.94
C GLY A 33 -7.61 -15.88 -4.77
N ASP A 34 -7.90 -16.84 -3.90
CA ASP A 34 -8.72 -16.62 -2.70
C ASP A 34 -7.95 -15.91 -1.56
N ASP A 35 -6.62 -15.84 -1.65
CA ASP A 35 -5.74 -15.22 -0.66
C ASP A 35 -5.65 -13.71 -0.88
N ARG A 36 -6.38 -12.96 -0.06
CA ARG A 36 -6.44 -11.49 -0.10
C ARG A 36 -5.11 -10.88 0.34
N ILE A 37 -4.51 -10.05 -0.51
CA ILE A 37 -3.34 -9.22 -0.15
C ILE A 37 -3.73 -7.93 0.58
N GLU A 38 -5.02 -7.66 0.76
CA GLU A 38 -5.50 -6.52 1.55
C GLU A 38 -5.13 -6.68 3.03
N VAL A 39 -4.08 -5.99 3.46
CA VAL A 39 -3.74 -5.86 4.87
C VAL A 39 -4.63 -4.80 5.51
N ASP A 40 -5.19 -5.10 6.67
CA ASP A 40 -5.98 -4.12 7.43
C ASP A 40 -5.09 -2.90 7.75
N GLN A 41 -5.65 -1.71 7.55
CA GLN A 41 -4.93 -0.45 7.78
C GLN A 41 -4.38 -0.36 9.21
N ARG A 42 -5.06 -0.94 10.20
CA ARG A 42 -4.61 -0.94 11.60
C ARG A 42 -3.40 -1.83 11.80
N ASP A 43 -3.30 -2.93 11.06
CA ASP A 43 -2.13 -3.81 11.12
C ASP A 43 -0.90 -3.13 10.51
N ILE A 44 -1.08 -2.39 9.41
CA ILE A 44 -0.04 -1.55 8.82
C ILE A 44 0.38 -0.44 9.79
N GLU A 45 -0.57 0.31 10.35
CA GLU A 45 -0.29 1.41 11.28
C GLU A 45 0.37 0.92 12.58
N ARG A 46 0.05 -0.30 13.02
CA ARG A 46 0.64 -0.92 14.20
C ARG A 46 2.13 -1.15 14.04
N ILE A 47 2.58 -1.53 12.84
CA ILE A 47 3.99 -1.80 12.57
C ILE A 47 4.72 -0.60 12.01
N SER A 48 4.03 0.38 11.42
CA SER A 48 4.66 1.48 10.66
C SER A 48 5.09 2.67 11.53
N PRO A 49 6.41 2.91 11.73
CA PRO A 49 6.97 3.97 12.59
C PRO A 49 6.36 5.35 12.39
N GLU A 50 6.02 5.68 11.15
CA GLU A 50 5.47 6.97 10.77
C GLU A 50 4.11 7.25 11.42
N ALA A 51 3.28 6.22 11.57
CA ALA A 51 1.93 6.35 12.13
C ALA A 51 1.99 6.66 13.64
N TRP A 52 2.93 6.05 14.38
CA TRP A 52 3.07 6.27 15.82
C TRP A 52 3.79 7.59 16.10
N MET A 53 4.84 7.93 15.34
CA MET A 53 5.54 9.21 15.49
C MET A 53 4.63 10.39 15.18
N GLY A 54 3.78 10.29 14.15
CA GLY A 54 2.78 11.31 13.83
C GLY A 54 1.82 11.53 14.99
N ARG A 55 1.21 10.45 15.50
CA ARG A 55 0.28 10.52 16.65
C ARG A 55 0.94 11.08 17.92
N LEU A 56 2.19 10.71 18.20
CA LEU A 56 2.95 11.25 19.34
C LEU A 56 3.22 12.75 19.17
N SER A 57 3.70 13.16 18.00
CA SER A 57 3.96 14.57 17.67
C SER A 57 2.71 15.43 17.82
N THR A 58 1.57 14.96 17.32
CA THR A 58 0.29 15.66 17.46
C THR A 58 -0.09 15.87 18.92
N ARG A 59 0.04 14.84 19.76
CA ARG A 59 -0.26 14.93 21.20
C ARG A 59 0.65 15.90 21.94
N VAL A 60 1.95 15.87 21.64
CA VAL A 60 2.92 16.81 22.21
C VAL A 60 2.59 18.24 21.79
N ASN A 61 2.30 18.45 20.50
CA ASN A 61 1.94 19.76 19.99
C ASN A 61 0.66 20.31 20.64
N GLU A 62 -0.36 19.48 20.84
CA GLU A 62 -1.58 19.88 21.54
C GLU A 62 -1.30 20.27 23.00
N ALA A 63 -0.50 19.47 23.72
CA ALA A 63 -0.13 19.75 25.10
C ALA A 63 0.65 21.08 25.23
N VAL A 64 1.64 21.30 24.34
CA VAL A 64 2.42 22.54 24.29
C VAL A 64 1.53 23.71 23.91
N SER A 65 0.64 23.54 22.93
CA SER A 65 -0.26 24.60 22.49
C SER A 65 -1.21 25.04 23.60
N ARG A 66 -1.75 24.09 24.38
CA ARG A 66 -2.57 24.40 25.56
C ARG A 66 -1.79 25.13 26.63
N TYR A 67 -0.56 24.70 26.90
CA TYR A 67 0.30 25.30 27.91
C TYR A 67 0.72 26.73 27.56
N VAL A 68 1.13 26.97 26.31
CA VAL A 68 1.65 28.27 25.87
C VAL A 68 0.51 29.25 25.55
N TRP A 69 -0.55 28.79 24.89
CA TRP A 69 -1.58 29.66 24.33
C TRP A 69 -2.94 29.57 25.04
N GLY A 70 -3.13 28.66 25.99
CA GLY A 70 -4.38 28.53 26.74
C GLY A 70 -5.57 27.98 25.94
N ARG A 71 -5.35 27.29 24.82
CA ARG A 71 -6.38 26.61 24.01
C ARG A 71 -6.60 25.14 24.38
#